data_AF-A0A7C7NGZ4-F1
#
_entry.id   AF-A0A7C7NGZ4-F1
#
_cell.length_a   1.000
_cell.length_b   1.000
_cell.length_c   1.000
_cell.angle_alpha   90.00
_cell.angle_beta   90.00
_cell.angle_gamma   90.00
#
_symmetry.space_group_name_H-M   'P 1'
#
loop_
_entity.id
_entity.type
_entity.pdbx_description
1 polymer ?
#
loop_
_entity_poly.entity_id
_entity_poly.type
_entity_poly.pdbx_seq_one_letter_code
_entity_poly.pdbx_strand_id
1 'polypeptide(L)'
;MDLKVGETYIAYRSDNPLRNLKFTVLREEDLFFDAKIVEGLSAIDLWKAYTVRLVNHKGEQKYLEISPYYVNEEDRTAKFLVLGYLLERRKFVRFNVEDLNIPIEGENFKGIVENVSLGGLKIKLLEKKGKIEEGEPIFVKSFVEGNEYSFIITPVKVGKDFISAKFEKPAKVTSEFFYQCLKLLERETSPVSEKRKFRRFYVEPLKIIVDTPLGLGIMRDISLGGIRVRLKKPYEVDEEILTKPFEVSCFLPSKNEEYIITCRLVNKSGNQIHLKIEHWDADALRLISHILDLLVENKKV
;
A
#
# COMPACT_ATOMS: atom_id res chain seq x y z
N MET A 1 -9.16 0.81 19.12
CA MET A 1 -10.36 0.62 18.27
C MET A 1 -9.85 -0.30 17.20
N ASP A 2 -9.95 -1.58 17.50
CA ASP A 2 -9.12 -2.63 16.94
C ASP A 2 -10.03 -3.60 16.18
N LEU A 3 -9.42 -4.55 15.49
CA LEU A 3 -10.18 -5.65 14.93
C LEU A 3 -10.79 -6.44 16.09
N LYS A 4 -11.93 -7.09 15.85
CA LYS A 4 -12.59 -7.90 16.87
C LYS A 4 -12.90 -9.27 16.32
N VAL A 5 -12.53 -10.29 17.09
CA VAL A 5 -12.88 -11.68 16.80
C VAL A 5 -14.39 -11.82 16.62
N GLY A 6 -14.79 -12.48 15.53
CA GLY A 6 -16.18 -12.66 15.12
C GLY A 6 -16.78 -11.52 14.30
N GLU A 7 -16.12 -10.35 14.23
CA GLU A 7 -16.59 -9.24 13.39
C GLU A 7 -16.09 -9.37 11.94
N THR A 8 -16.86 -8.80 11.02
CA THR A 8 -16.58 -8.83 9.59
C THR A 8 -16.18 -7.46 9.08
N TYR A 9 -15.11 -7.41 8.29
CA TYR A 9 -14.53 -6.19 7.75
C TYR A 9 -14.29 -6.31 6.25
N ILE A 10 -14.07 -5.16 5.61
CA ILE A 10 -13.67 -5.08 4.21
C ILE A 10 -12.30 -4.40 4.16
N ALA A 11 -11.35 -5.04 3.48
CA ALA A 11 -10.04 -4.48 3.19
C ALA A 11 -9.93 -4.11 1.70
N TYR A 12 -9.35 -2.95 1.42
CA TYR A 12 -9.14 -2.46 0.05
C TYR A 12 -7.65 -2.37 -0.24
N ARG A 13 -7.17 -2.94 -1.35
CA ARG A 13 -5.75 -2.83 -1.69
C ARG A 13 -5.37 -1.36 -1.88
N SER A 14 -4.25 -0.96 -1.27
CA SER A 14 -3.86 0.45 -1.14
C SER A 14 -3.59 1.13 -2.49
N ASP A 15 -3.15 0.36 -3.48
CA ASP A 15 -2.84 0.80 -4.85
C ASP A 15 -3.95 0.43 -5.86
N ASN A 16 -4.94 -0.38 -5.49
CA ASN A 16 -6.08 -0.74 -6.34
C ASN A 16 -7.28 -1.20 -5.49
N PRO A 17 -8.20 -0.31 -5.11
CA PRO A 17 -9.33 -0.66 -4.25
C PRO A 17 -10.41 -1.51 -4.95
N LEU A 18 -10.29 -1.74 -6.27
CA LEU A 18 -11.12 -2.73 -6.98
C LEU A 18 -10.75 -4.16 -6.56
N ARG A 19 -9.52 -4.36 -6.08
CA ARG A 19 -9.10 -5.57 -5.38
C ARG A 19 -9.37 -5.38 -3.90
N ASN A 20 -10.58 -5.75 -3.49
CA ASN A 20 -10.98 -5.79 -2.10
C ASN A 20 -11.31 -7.22 -1.68
N LEU A 21 -11.24 -7.44 -0.37
CA LEU A 21 -11.58 -8.71 0.25
C LEU A 21 -12.45 -8.41 1.47
N LYS A 22 -13.40 -9.31 1.71
CA LYS A 22 -14.26 -9.28 2.90
C LYS A 22 -13.89 -10.46 3.77
N PHE A 23 -13.66 -10.21 5.05
CA PHE A 23 -13.12 -11.21 5.95
C PHE A 23 -13.75 -11.11 7.34
N THR A 24 -13.87 -12.24 8.02
CA THR A 24 -14.28 -12.34 9.41
C THR A 24 -13.07 -12.72 10.26
N VAL A 25 -12.78 -11.95 11.30
CA VAL A 25 -11.63 -12.20 12.18
C VAL A 25 -11.92 -13.45 13.01
N LEU A 26 -11.03 -14.43 12.96
CA LEU A 26 -11.12 -15.68 13.72
C LEU A 26 -10.31 -15.62 15.00
N ARG A 27 -9.13 -15.01 14.94
CA ARG A 27 -8.19 -14.86 16.04
C ARG A 27 -7.37 -13.60 15.82
N GLU A 28 -7.05 -12.90 16.89
CA GLU A 28 -6.22 -11.70 16.88
C GLU A 28 -5.08 -11.87 17.90
N GLU A 29 -3.88 -11.48 17.48
CA GLU A 29 -2.65 -11.37 18.25
C GLU A 29 -2.00 -10.02 17.91
N ASP A 30 -1.15 -9.45 18.78
CA ASP A 30 -0.70 -8.04 18.70
C ASP A 30 -0.47 -7.49 17.29
N LEU A 31 0.34 -8.17 16.47
CA LEU A 31 0.66 -7.75 15.10
C LEU A 31 0.03 -8.65 14.03
N PHE A 32 -0.72 -9.67 14.40
CA PHE A 32 -1.20 -10.69 13.46
C PHE A 32 -2.65 -11.06 13.72
N PHE A 33 -3.38 -11.39 12.66
CA PHE A 33 -4.69 -11.98 12.85
C PHE A 33 -4.98 -13.02 11.78
N ASP A 34 -5.74 -14.04 12.19
CA ASP A 34 -6.28 -15.04 11.30
C ASP A 34 -7.70 -14.63 10.95
N ALA A 35 -8.07 -14.77 9.68
CA ALA A 35 -9.41 -14.46 9.22
C ALA A 35 -9.94 -15.46 8.21
N LYS A 36 -11.26 -15.63 8.22
CA LYS A 36 -11.99 -16.36 7.20
C LYS A 36 -12.38 -15.40 6.07
N ILE A 37 -12.02 -15.73 4.84
CA ILE A 37 -12.31 -14.95 3.65
C ILE A 37 -13.72 -15.25 3.17
N VAL A 38 -14.60 -14.28 3.38
CA VAL A 38 -16.02 -14.33 2.98
C VAL A 38 -16.13 -14.06 1.48
N GLU A 39 -15.47 -13.00 0.98
CA GLU A 39 -15.48 -12.60 -0.43
C GLU A 39 -14.09 -12.10 -0.87
N GLY A 40 -13.78 -12.20 -2.17
CA GLY A 40 -12.54 -11.65 -2.73
C GLY A 40 -11.27 -12.48 -2.50
N LEU A 41 -11.38 -13.81 -2.36
CA LEU A 41 -10.22 -14.71 -2.19
C LEU A 41 -9.18 -14.56 -3.32
N SER A 42 -9.64 -14.50 -4.57
CA SER A 42 -8.78 -14.28 -5.74
C SER A 42 -8.21 -12.86 -5.86
N ALA A 43 -8.72 -11.92 -5.05
CA ALA A 43 -8.24 -10.56 -4.97
C ALA A 43 -7.15 -10.39 -3.90
N ILE A 44 -6.76 -11.48 -3.22
CA ILE A 44 -5.69 -11.48 -2.22
C ILE A 44 -4.35 -11.61 -2.92
N ASP A 45 -3.58 -10.53 -2.90
CA ASP A 45 -2.18 -10.53 -3.27
C ASP A 45 -1.35 -10.56 -2.00
N LEU A 46 -0.61 -11.65 -1.80
CA LEU A 46 0.28 -11.78 -0.65
C LEU A 46 1.25 -10.58 -0.58
N TRP A 47 1.46 -10.09 0.63
CA TRP A 47 2.38 -9.01 0.98
C TRP A 47 2.04 -7.64 0.39
N LYS A 48 0.84 -7.48 -0.17
CA LYS A 48 0.30 -6.17 -0.54
C LYS A 48 -0.42 -5.56 0.66
N ALA A 49 -0.35 -4.23 0.77
CA ALA A 49 -1.02 -3.50 1.81
C ALA A 49 -2.50 -3.32 1.45
N TYR A 50 -3.39 -3.68 2.36
CA TYR A 50 -4.81 -3.43 2.29
C TYR A 50 -5.21 -2.52 3.44
N THR A 51 -6.13 -1.60 3.19
CA THR A 51 -6.66 -0.69 4.18
C THR A 51 -8.03 -1.16 4.63
N VAL A 52 -8.18 -1.37 5.94
CA VAL A 52 -9.44 -1.69 6.60
C VAL A 52 -10.00 -0.42 7.24
N ARG A 53 -11.29 -0.15 7.01
CA ARG A 53 -12.00 0.92 7.72
C ARG A 53 -12.68 0.37 8.96
N LEU A 54 -12.27 0.87 10.12
CA LEU A 54 -12.86 0.58 11.42
C LEU A 54 -13.83 1.72 11.79
N VAL A 55 -15.04 1.39 12.23
CA VAL A 55 -16.06 2.37 12.63
C VAL A 55 -16.57 1.99 14.02
N ASN A 56 -16.54 2.91 14.99
CA ASN A 56 -17.13 2.64 16.30
C ASN A 56 -18.63 2.93 16.36
N HIS A 57 -19.23 2.61 17.51
CA HIS A 57 -20.64 2.87 17.84
C HIS A 57 -21.03 4.37 17.80
N LYS A 58 -20.06 5.29 17.83
CA LYS A 58 -20.27 6.74 17.70
C LYS A 58 -20.06 7.24 16.26
N GLY A 59 -19.71 6.36 15.31
CA GLY A 59 -19.44 6.71 13.92
C GLY A 59 -18.03 7.24 13.64
N GLU A 60 -17.14 7.26 14.64
CA GLU A 60 -15.74 7.65 14.46
C GLU A 60 -15.00 6.59 13.63
N GLN A 61 -14.18 7.05 12.68
CA GLN A 61 -13.51 6.19 11.72
C GLN A 61 -12.01 6.15 12.00
N LYS A 62 -11.44 4.94 11.98
CA LYS A 62 -9.99 4.70 11.92
C LYS A 62 -9.67 3.81 10.72
N TYR A 63 -8.45 3.95 10.20
CA TYR A 63 -7.97 3.15 9.09
C TYR A 63 -6.75 2.36 9.53
N LEU A 64 -6.85 1.04 9.38
CA LEU A 64 -5.81 0.08 9.71
C LEU A 64 -5.22 -0.46 8.42
N GLU A 65 -3.91 -0.47 8.29
CA GLU A 65 -3.22 -1.09 7.15
C GLU A 65 -2.80 -2.51 7.54
N ILE A 66 -3.15 -3.48 6.70
CA ILE A 66 -2.93 -4.92 6.91
C ILE A 66 -2.26 -5.52 5.67
N SER A 67 -1.56 -6.64 5.82
CA SER A 67 -0.98 -7.35 4.69
C SER A 67 -1.14 -8.87 4.83
N PRO A 68 -1.81 -9.55 3.88
CA PRO A 68 -1.94 -11.00 3.92
C PRO A 68 -0.58 -11.62 3.65
N TYR A 69 -0.11 -12.52 4.50
CA TYR A 69 1.17 -13.21 4.32
C TYR A 69 1.01 -14.71 4.07
N TYR A 70 -0.18 -15.26 4.35
CA TYR A 70 -0.52 -16.64 4.07
C TYR A 70 -2.01 -16.75 3.72
N VAL A 71 -2.34 -17.62 2.76
CA VAL A 71 -3.71 -17.96 2.37
C VAL A 71 -3.79 -19.47 2.22
N ASN A 72 -4.78 -20.08 2.86
CA ASN A 72 -5.23 -21.44 2.60
C ASN A 72 -6.55 -21.35 1.82
N GLU A 73 -6.50 -21.71 0.54
CA GLU A 73 -7.65 -21.63 -0.35
C GLU A 73 -8.72 -22.68 -0.03
N GLU A 74 -8.33 -23.87 0.45
CA GLU A 74 -9.23 -24.98 0.79
C GLU A 74 -10.18 -24.57 1.94
N ASP A 75 -9.61 -24.01 3.00
CA ASP A 75 -10.36 -23.55 4.17
C ASP A 75 -10.84 -22.10 4.06
N ARG A 76 -10.48 -21.42 2.98
CA ARG A 76 -10.70 -19.98 2.74
C ARG A 76 -10.25 -19.15 3.94
N THR A 77 -9.09 -19.49 4.51
CA THR A 77 -8.50 -18.75 5.62
C THR A 77 -7.28 -17.98 5.15
N ALA A 78 -7.01 -16.85 5.77
CA ALA A 78 -5.82 -16.07 5.50
C ALA A 78 -5.27 -15.50 6.80
N LYS A 79 -3.95 -15.36 6.85
CA LYS A 79 -3.25 -14.72 7.95
C LYS A 79 -2.73 -13.38 7.51
N PHE A 80 -2.91 -12.38 8.35
CA PHE A 80 -2.60 -11.00 8.07
C PHE A 80 -1.63 -10.44 9.10
N LEU A 81 -0.68 -9.64 8.62
CA LEU A 81 0.19 -8.78 9.42
C LEU A 81 -0.48 -7.40 9.52
N VAL A 82 -0.54 -6.84 10.72
CA VAL A 82 -0.96 -5.46 10.96
C VAL A 82 0.25 -4.55 10.76
N LEU A 83 0.18 -3.72 9.71
CA LEU A 83 1.23 -2.74 9.38
C LEU A 83 1.11 -1.46 10.21
N GLY A 84 -0.07 -1.20 10.76
CA GLY A 84 -0.34 -0.12 11.70
C GLY A 84 -1.48 0.81 11.28
N TYR A 85 -1.70 1.85 12.08
CA TYR A 85 -2.75 2.84 11.83
C TYR A 85 -2.30 3.92 10.86
N LEU A 86 -3.16 4.23 9.89
CA LEU A 86 -2.98 5.42 9.05
C LEU A 86 -3.36 6.66 9.86
N LEU A 87 -2.34 7.40 10.33
CA LEU A 87 -2.53 8.68 11.03
C LEU A 87 -3.11 9.73 10.05
N GLU A 88 -3.98 10.57 10.59
CA GLU A 88 -4.97 11.47 9.97
C GLU A 88 -4.53 12.42 8.83
N ARG A 89 -3.29 12.37 8.33
CA ARG A 89 -2.84 13.15 7.16
C ARG A 89 -3.13 12.50 5.81
N ARG A 90 -3.66 11.27 5.78
CA ARG A 90 -4.08 10.56 4.55
C ARG A 90 -5.48 9.97 4.69
N LYS A 91 -6.46 10.79 5.11
CA LYS A 91 -7.84 10.33 5.37
C LYS A 91 -8.52 9.62 4.19
N PHE A 92 -8.00 9.73 2.97
CA PHE A 92 -8.28 8.78 1.89
C PHE A 92 -7.05 8.66 0.98
N VAL A 93 -6.79 7.49 0.38
CA VAL A 93 -5.93 7.41 -0.81
C VAL A 93 -6.62 8.24 -1.89
N ARG A 94 -6.01 9.39 -2.21
CA ARG A 94 -6.46 10.26 -3.29
C ARG A 94 -5.71 9.84 -4.54
N PHE A 95 -6.46 9.48 -5.56
CA PHE A 95 -5.92 9.17 -6.86
C PHE A 95 -5.96 10.45 -7.68
N ASN A 96 -4.79 10.90 -8.13
CA ASN A 96 -4.73 11.95 -9.12
C ASN A 96 -5.25 11.35 -10.44
N VAL A 97 -6.30 11.98 -10.96
CA VAL A 97 -6.99 11.58 -12.20
C VAL A 97 -7.14 12.77 -13.14
N GLU A 98 -6.38 13.85 -12.91
CA GLU A 98 -6.45 15.07 -13.70
C GLU A 98 -6.21 14.82 -15.19
N ASP A 99 -5.21 13.99 -15.51
CA ASP A 99 -4.82 13.65 -16.89
C ASP A 99 -5.94 12.90 -17.65
N LEU A 100 -6.85 12.24 -16.94
CA LEU A 100 -8.00 11.54 -17.53
C LEU A 100 -9.09 12.51 -18.02
N ASN A 101 -8.98 13.80 -17.71
CA ASN A 101 -9.91 14.86 -18.14
C ASN A 101 -11.39 14.55 -17.87
N ILE A 102 -11.68 13.86 -16.76
CA ILE A 102 -13.05 13.45 -16.40
C ILE A 102 -13.89 14.70 -16.11
N PRO A 103 -14.88 15.03 -16.96
CA PRO A 103 -15.66 16.25 -16.81
C PRO A 103 -16.63 16.13 -15.63
N ILE A 104 -16.80 17.25 -14.92
CA ILE A 104 -17.81 17.38 -13.87
C ILE A 104 -18.46 18.77 -13.93
N GLU A 105 -19.79 18.78 -13.89
CA GLU A 105 -20.61 19.98 -14.04
C GLU A 105 -21.56 20.10 -12.86
N GLY A 106 -21.61 21.29 -12.27
CA GLY A 106 -22.67 21.72 -11.37
C GLY A 106 -23.38 22.93 -11.95
N GLU A 107 -24.49 23.34 -11.35
CA GLU A 107 -25.28 24.49 -11.82
C GLU A 107 -24.43 25.75 -12.05
N ASN A 108 -23.47 26.01 -11.14
CA ASN A 108 -22.66 27.22 -11.13
C ASN A 108 -21.21 27.03 -11.62
N PHE A 109 -20.84 25.84 -12.11
CA PHE A 109 -19.47 25.59 -12.55
C PHE A 109 -19.32 24.45 -13.55
N LYS A 110 -18.24 24.49 -14.31
CA LYS A 110 -17.71 23.36 -15.07
C LYS A 110 -16.26 23.13 -14.70
N GLY A 111 -15.85 21.88 -14.62
CA GLY A 111 -14.50 21.51 -14.25
C GLY A 111 -14.13 20.10 -14.67
N ILE A 112 -12.95 19.68 -14.23
CA ILE A 112 -12.50 18.30 -14.32
C ILE A 112 -12.17 17.77 -12.93
N VAL A 113 -12.28 16.45 -12.77
CA VAL A 113 -11.87 15.79 -11.52
C VAL A 113 -10.35 15.73 -11.50
N GLU A 114 -9.74 16.46 -10.56
CA GLU A 114 -8.30 16.51 -10.36
C GLU A 114 -7.85 15.34 -9.47
N ASN A 115 -8.60 15.10 -8.38
CA ASN A 115 -8.35 14.00 -7.47
C ASN A 115 -9.66 13.34 -7.06
N VAL A 116 -9.65 12.03 -6.87
CA VAL A 116 -10.82 11.29 -6.38
C VAL A 116 -10.43 10.30 -5.28
N SER A 117 -11.36 10.05 -4.38
CA SER A 117 -11.25 9.09 -3.28
C SER A 117 -12.61 8.54 -2.91
N LEU A 118 -12.68 7.47 -2.10
CA LEU A 118 -13.95 6.94 -1.60
C LEU A 118 -14.80 7.98 -0.83
N GLY A 119 -14.17 8.97 -0.21
CA GLY A 119 -14.85 9.96 0.63
C GLY A 119 -15.20 11.28 -0.07
N GLY A 120 -14.71 11.50 -1.29
CA GLY A 120 -14.87 12.78 -1.96
C GLY A 120 -13.84 13.01 -3.04
N LEU A 121 -13.84 14.22 -3.58
CA LEU A 121 -13.05 14.58 -4.75
C LEU A 121 -12.57 16.03 -4.71
N LYS A 122 -11.57 16.33 -5.53
CA LYS A 122 -11.11 17.67 -5.84
C LYS A 122 -11.39 17.94 -7.31
N ILE A 123 -12.05 19.05 -7.58
CA ILE A 123 -12.40 19.55 -8.91
C ILE A 123 -11.46 20.69 -9.24
N LYS A 124 -10.84 20.66 -10.42
CA LYS A 124 -10.20 21.81 -11.02
C LYS A 124 -11.25 22.56 -11.84
N LEU A 125 -11.46 23.83 -11.52
CA LEU A 125 -12.45 24.67 -12.18
C LEU A 125 -11.92 25.12 -13.55
N LEU A 126 -12.76 24.93 -14.57
CA LEU A 126 -12.53 25.48 -15.90
C LEU A 126 -13.40 26.71 -16.13
N GLU A 127 -14.63 26.71 -15.60
CA GLU A 127 -15.58 27.81 -15.70
C GLU A 127 -16.34 27.96 -14.37
N LYS A 128 -16.52 29.20 -13.91
CA LYS A 128 -17.33 29.53 -12.73
C LYS A 128 -18.37 30.58 -13.12
N LYS A 129 -19.64 30.19 -13.07
CA LYS A 129 -20.80 31.02 -13.50
C LYS A 129 -21.49 31.71 -12.34
N GLY A 130 -21.27 31.25 -11.10
CA GLY A 130 -21.94 31.77 -9.92
C GLY A 130 -21.15 31.57 -8.64
N LYS A 131 -21.77 31.93 -7.51
CA LYS A 131 -21.21 31.70 -6.19
C LYS A 131 -21.35 30.22 -5.82
N ILE A 132 -20.34 29.68 -5.15
CA ILE A 132 -20.29 28.31 -4.66
C ILE A 132 -19.94 28.43 -3.19
N GLU A 133 -20.84 27.98 -2.31
CA GLU A 133 -20.69 28.13 -0.87
C GLU A 133 -20.15 26.83 -0.24
N GLU A 134 -19.25 26.98 0.73
CA GLU A 134 -18.76 25.86 1.52
C GLU A 134 -19.86 25.37 2.48
N GLY A 135 -19.99 24.05 2.64
CA GLY A 135 -21.01 23.44 3.51
C GLY A 135 -22.36 23.18 2.83
N GLU A 136 -22.67 23.87 1.74
CA GLU A 136 -23.95 23.71 1.03
C GLU A 136 -23.90 22.56 0.01
N PRO A 137 -24.80 21.56 0.07
CA PRO A 137 -24.82 20.47 -0.90
C PRO A 137 -25.16 20.95 -2.32
N ILE A 138 -24.44 20.41 -3.30
CA ILE A 138 -24.58 20.74 -4.72
C ILE A 138 -24.79 19.44 -5.49
N PHE A 139 -25.79 19.43 -6.36
CA PHE A 139 -25.98 18.35 -7.32
C PHE A 139 -25.01 18.52 -8.49
N VAL A 140 -24.30 17.46 -8.84
CA VAL A 140 -23.32 17.45 -9.93
C VAL A 140 -23.55 16.27 -10.87
N LYS A 141 -23.18 16.50 -12.12
CA LYS A 141 -23.16 15.50 -13.18
C LYS A 141 -21.73 15.30 -13.65
N SER A 142 -21.30 14.06 -13.79
CA SER A 142 -20.00 13.70 -14.34
C SER A 142 -20.15 12.60 -15.38
N PHE A 143 -19.26 12.56 -16.36
CA PHE A 143 -19.32 11.60 -17.46
C PHE A 143 -18.04 10.77 -17.49
N VAL A 144 -18.18 9.45 -17.45
CA VAL A 144 -17.04 8.52 -17.49
C VAL A 144 -17.33 7.46 -18.55
N GLU A 145 -16.51 7.40 -19.60
CA GLU A 145 -16.70 6.49 -20.75
C GLU A 145 -18.12 6.55 -21.36
N GLY A 146 -18.72 7.74 -21.44
CA GLY A 146 -20.07 7.93 -21.97
C GLY A 146 -21.21 7.62 -21.00
N ASN A 147 -20.92 7.12 -19.79
CA ASN A 147 -21.92 6.93 -18.74
C ASN A 147 -22.07 8.19 -17.89
N GLU A 148 -23.32 8.62 -17.68
CA GLU A 148 -23.64 9.76 -16.81
C GLU A 148 -23.75 9.30 -15.35
N TYR A 149 -23.01 9.98 -14.47
CA TYR A 149 -23.08 9.84 -13.02
C TYR A 149 -23.62 11.12 -12.42
N SER A 150 -24.76 11.00 -11.73
CA SER A 150 -25.45 12.10 -11.06
C SER A 150 -25.43 11.88 -9.56
N PHE A 151 -24.80 12.79 -8.81
CA PHE A 151 -24.67 12.66 -7.35
C PHE A 151 -24.55 14.01 -6.66
N ILE A 152 -24.68 14.01 -5.33
CA ILE A 152 -24.56 15.21 -4.50
C ILE A 152 -23.16 15.25 -3.90
N ILE A 153 -22.53 16.42 -3.94
CA ILE A 153 -21.30 16.73 -3.23
C ILE A 153 -21.54 17.88 -2.26
N THR A 154 -20.79 17.94 -1.18
CA THR A 154 -20.74 19.14 -0.33
C THR A 154 -19.35 19.75 -0.40
N PRO A 155 -19.19 20.98 -0.92
CA PRO A 155 -17.92 21.68 -0.91
C PRO A 155 -17.42 21.84 0.53
N VAL A 156 -16.20 21.41 0.77
CA VAL A 156 -15.48 21.59 2.03
C VAL A 156 -14.51 22.76 1.93
N LYS A 157 -14.01 23.04 0.72
CA LYS A 157 -13.15 24.18 0.44
C LYS A 157 -13.32 24.66 -0.99
N VAL A 158 -13.57 25.95 -1.19
CA VAL A 158 -13.71 26.58 -2.51
C VAL A 158 -12.57 27.55 -2.74
N GLY A 159 -11.67 27.20 -3.67
CA GLY A 159 -10.58 28.05 -4.11
C GLY A 159 -10.96 28.94 -5.30
N LYS A 160 -9.98 29.68 -5.82
CA LYS A 160 -10.13 30.47 -7.05
C LYS A 160 -10.36 29.57 -8.27
N ASP A 161 -9.65 28.45 -8.31
CA ASP A 161 -9.49 27.54 -9.43
C ASP A 161 -9.82 26.08 -9.07
N PHE A 162 -10.32 25.82 -7.86
CA PHE A 162 -10.67 24.46 -7.45
C PHE A 162 -11.85 24.40 -6.48
N ILE A 163 -12.46 23.23 -6.37
CA ILE A 163 -13.43 22.86 -5.32
C ILE A 163 -12.98 21.54 -4.70
N SER A 164 -12.77 21.50 -3.39
CA SER A 164 -12.63 20.23 -2.65
C SER A 164 -13.98 19.90 -2.02
N ALA A 165 -14.49 18.69 -2.23
CA ALA A 165 -15.82 18.30 -1.79
C ALA A 165 -15.86 16.87 -1.25
N LYS A 166 -16.79 16.61 -0.33
CA LYS A 166 -17.14 15.26 0.14
C LYS A 166 -18.33 14.72 -0.66
N PHE A 167 -18.40 13.40 -0.81
CA PHE A 167 -19.58 12.73 -1.37
C PHE A 167 -20.71 12.70 -0.35
N GLU A 168 -21.93 12.98 -0.80
CA GLU A 168 -23.16 12.75 -0.03
C GLU A 168 -23.86 11.45 -0.47
N LYS A 169 -24.87 11.01 0.28
CA LYS A 169 -25.68 9.83 -0.08
C LYS A 169 -26.41 10.06 -1.42
N PRO A 170 -26.69 9.01 -2.22
CA PRO A 170 -26.48 7.59 -1.92
C PRO A 170 -25.07 7.09 -2.24
N ALA A 171 -24.47 6.35 -1.30
CA ALA A 171 -23.13 5.80 -1.42
C ALA A 171 -22.93 4.87 -2.64
N LYS A 172 -24.00 4.26 -3.17
CA LYS A 172 -23.92 3.36 -4.33
C LYS A 172 -23.42 4.10 -5.58
N VAL A 173 -24.04 5.22 -5.94
CA VAL A 173 -23.70 5.97 -7.16
C VAL A 173 -22.32 6.59 -7.06
N THR A 174 -21.96 7.14 -5.90
CA THR A 174 -20.63 7.74 -5.66
C THR A 174 -19.53 6.69 -5.60
N SER A 175 -19.81 5.49 -5.09
CA SER A 175 -18.88 4.35 -5.16
C SER A 175 -18.70 3.83 -6.57
N GLU A 176 -19.78 3.71 -7.36
CA GLU A 176 -19.72 3.31 -8.78
C GLU A 176 -18.93 4.32 -9.61
N PHE A 177 -19.17 5.62 -9.42
CA PHE A 177 -18.40 6.69 -10.06
C PHE A 177 -16.90 6.61 -9.72
N PHE A 178 -16.56 6.50 -8.42
CA PHE A 178 -15.19 6.33 -7.97
C PHE A 178 -14.54 5.09 -8.61
N TYR A 179 -15.26 3.97 -8.63
CA TYR A 179 -14.80 2.72 -9.22
C TYR A 179 -14.50 2.85 -10.72
N GLN A 180 -15.32 3.58 -11.48
CA GLN A 180 -15.05 3.81 -12.91
C GLN A 180 -13.84 4.74 -13.15
N CYS A 181 -13.68 5.79 -12.33
CA CYS A 181 -12.49 6.65 -12.42
C CYS A 181 -11.20 5.85 -12.25
N LEU A 182 -11.22 4.86 -11.35
CA LEU A 182 -10.07 3.98 -11.14
C LEU A 182 -9.85 2.97 -12.26
N LYS A 183 -10.92 2.43 -12.85
CA LYS A 183 -10.79 1.57 -14.04
C LYS A 183 -10.14 2.30 -15.21
N LEU A 184 -10.51 3.57 -15.43
CA LEU A 184 -9.85 4.41 -16.43
C LEU A 184 -8.38 4.63 -16.10
N LEU A 185 -8.08 5.00 -14.84
CA LEU A 185 -6.71 5.17 -14.39
C LEU A 185 -5.89 3.89 -14.59
N GLU A 186 -6.43 2.72 -14.28
CA GLU A 186 -5.76 1.42 -14.48
C GLU A 186 -5.48 1.13 -15.97
N ARG A 187 -6.39 1.50 -16.88
CA ARG A 187 -6.17 1.35 -18.32
C ARG A 187 -5.06 2.25 -18.83
N GLU A 188 -5.03 3.52 -18.43
CA GLU A 188 -3.99 4.47 -18.84
C GLU A 188 -2.65 4.24 -18.15
N THR A 189 -2.67 3.71 -16.93
CA THR A 189 -1.48 3.31 -16.18
C THR A 189 -1.07 1.85 -16.40
N SER A 190 -1.66 1.18 -17.42
CA SER A 190 -1.22 -0.14 -17.85
C SER A 190 0.30 -0.12 -18.02
N PRO A 191 1.06 -0.89 -17.24
CA PRO A 191 2.50 -0.68 -17.17
C PRO A 191 3.12 -1.00 -18.52
N VAL A 192 3.92 -0.05 -19.04
CA VAL A 192 5.06 -0.36 -19.90
C VAL A 192 6.02 -1.21 -19.05
N SER A 193 5.76 -2.51 -19.00
CA SER A 193 6.60 -3.57 -18.40
C SER A 193 7.51 -3.11 -17.26
N GLU A 194 6.98 -2.93 -16.03
CA GLU A 194 7.87 -2.84 -14.87
C GLU A 194 8.55 -4.20 -14.67
N LYS A 195 9.87 -4.28 -14.92
CA LYS A 195 10.65 -5.51 -14.77
C LYS A 195 10.77 -6.02 -13.31
N ARG A 196 10.14 -5.37 -12.31
CA ARG A 196 10.37 -5.66 -10.88
C ARG A 196 9.07 -5.92 -10.12
N LYS A 197 8.99 -7.10 -9.49
CA LYS A 197 7.83 -7.59 -8.71
C LYS A 197 7.72 -7.00 -7.29
N PHE A 198 8.81 -6.47 -6.71
CA PHE A 198 8.85 -6.01 -5.30
C PHE A 198 9.54 -4.65 -5.12
N ARG A 199 8.99 -3.80 -4.27
CA ARG A 199 9.58 -2.52 -3.84
C ARG A 199 10.81 -2.79 -2.95
N ARG A 200 11.90 -2.05 -3.16
CA ARG A 200 13.13 -2.13 -2.33
C ARG A 200 13.19 -0.92 -1.38
N PHE A 201 13.55 -1.18 -0.13
CA PHE A 201 13.79 -0.18 0.91
C PHE A 201 15.29 0.12 0.95
N TYR A 202 15.67 1.40 0.89
CA TYR A 202 17.05 1.81 1.08
C TYR A 202 17.37 1.83 2.59
N VAL A 203 18.38 1.06 3.00
CA VAL A 203 18.68 0.79 4.43
C VAL A 203 20.14 0.99 4.80
N GLU A 204 20.97 1.43 3.84
CA GLU A 204 22.40 1.72 4.08
C GLU A 204 22.68 2.61 5.32
N PRO A 205 21.86 3.65 5.63
CA PRO A 205 22.07 4.48 6.82
C PRO A 205 21.94 3.71 8.15
N LEU A 206 21.23 2.58 8.16
CA LEU A 206 21.08 1.72 9.35
C LEU A 206 22.35 0.92 9.66
N LYS A 207 23.35 0.93 8.75
CA LYS A 207 24.65 0.26 8.90
C LYS A 207 24.53 -1.23 9.25
N ILE A 208 23.53 -1.91 8.68
CA ILE A 208 23.35 -3.35 8.84
C ILE A 208 24.56 -4.06 8.23
N ILE A 209 25.31 -4.76 9.07
CA ILE A 209 26.49 -5.50 8.67
C ILE A 209 26.01 -6.83 8.13
N VAL A 210 26.48 -7.20 6.95
CA VAL A 210 26.11 -8.46 6.31
C VAL A 210 27.38 -9.26 6.07
N ASP A 211 27.46 -10.43 6.72
CA ASP A 211 28.52 -11.39 6.48
C ASP A 211 28.01 -12.49 5.54
N THR A 212 28.78 -12.73 4.49
CA THR A 212 28.44 -13.67 3.42
C THR A 212 29.67 -14.48 3.09
N PRO A 213 29.52 -15.66 2.45
CA PRO A 213 30.66 -16.39 1.92
C PRO A 213 31.56 -15.51 1.02
N LEU A 214 30.98 -14.56 0.29
CA LEU A 214 31.68 -13.64 -0.62
C LEU A 214 32.44 -12.51 0.07
N GLY A 215 32.24 -12.30 1.36
CA GLY A 215 32.81 -11.18 2.09
C GLY A 215 31.84 -10.49 3.04
N LEU A 216 32.41 -9.62 3.86
CA LEU A 216 31.70 -8.76 4.79
C LEU A 216 31.38 -7.40 4.16
N GLY A 217 30.16 -6.92 4.35
CA GLY A 217 29.66 -5.70 3.73
C GLY A 217 28.56 -5.01 4.52
N ILE A 218 27.99 -3.98 3.90
CA ILE A 218 26.84 -3.23 4.44
C ILE A 218 25.64 -3.45 3.53
N MET A 219 24.48 -3.72 4.13
CA MET A 219 23.22 -3.81 3.38
C MET A 219 22.87 -2.43 2.81
N ARG A 220 22.75 -2.35 1.48
CA ARG A 220 22.37 -1.12 0.79
C ARG A 220 20.86 -0.97 0.71
N ASP A 221 20.20 -2.05 0.28
CA ASP A 221 18.76 -2.11 0.16
C ASP A 221 18.25 -3.54 0.38
N ILE A 222 16.99 -3.65 0.82
CA ILE A 222 16.28 -4.91 1.02
C ILE A 222 14.89 -4.84 0.39
N SER A 223 14.43 -5.96 -0.16
CA SER A 223 13.03 -6.20 -0.49
C SER A 223 12.65 -7.63 -0.14
N LEU A 224 11.35 -7.92 -0.30
CA LEU A 224 10.84 -9.28 -0.24
C LEU A 224 11.47 -10.23 -1.28
N GLY A 225 12.07 -9.69 -2.34
CA GLY A 225 12.78 -10.47 -3.36
C GLY A 225 14.27 -10.66 -3.07
N GLY A 226 14.85 -9.97 -2.08
CA GLY A 226 16.26 -10.10 -1.75
C GLY A 226 16.94 -8.82 -1.30
N ILE A 227 18.24 -8.93 -1.02
CA ILE A 227 19.09 -7.84 -0.52
C ILE A 227 20.14 -7.45 -1.55
N ARG A 228 20.58 -6.19 -1.46
CA ARG A 228 21.79 -5.72 -2.11
C ARG A 228 22.80 -5.37 -1.04
N VAL A 229 23.99 -5.94 -1.14
CA VAL A 229 25.08 -5.71 -0.18
C VAL A 229 26.24 -5.03 -0.91
N ARG A 230 26.83 -4.03 -0.27
CA ARG A 230 28.10 -3.44 -0.70
C ARG A 230 29.21 -4.03 0.15
N LEU A 231 29.99 -4.92 -0.44
CA LEU A 231 31.14 -5.56 0.20
C LEU A 231 32.19 -4.50 0.55
N LYS A 232 32.73 -4.62 1.77
CA LYS A 232 33.83 -3.81 2.28
C LYS A 232 35.12 -4.63 2.33
N LYS A 233 34.99 -5.92 2.64
CA LYS A 233 36.10 -6.88 2.64
C LYS A 233 35.66 -8.13 1.87
N PRO A 234 35.95 -8.23 0.57
CA PRO A 234 35.64 -9.44 -0.20
C PRO A 234 36.54 -10.60 0.25
N TYR A 235 36.02 -11.82 0.15
CA TYR A 235 36.78 -13.05 0.37
C TYR A 235 37.07 -13.74 -0.97
N GLU A 236 38.16 -14.50 -1.03
CA GLU A 236 38.38 -15.47 -2.12
C GLU A 236 37.56 -16.72 -1.82
N VAL A 237 36.72 -17.13 -2.78
CA VAL A 237 35.76 -18.22 -2.61
C VAL A 237 35.72 -19.02 -3.88
N ASP A 238 35.61 -20.34 -3.73
CA ASP A 238 35.31 -21.25 -4.83
C ASP A 238 33.90 -20.96 -5.40
N GLU A 239 33.84 -20.70 -6.71
CA GLU A 239 32.59 -20.35 -7.39
C GLU A 239 31.56 -21.49 -7.37
N GLU A 240 32.00 -22.75 -7.23
CA GLU A 240 31.07 -23.89 -7.14
C GLU A 240 30.16 -23.80 -5.91
N ILE A 241 30.66 -23.26 -4.79
CA ILE A 241 29.90 -23.10 -3.54
C ILE A 241 28.76 -22.08 -3.71
N LEU A 242 28.95 -21.10 -4.60
CA LEU A 242 28.01 -20.00 -4.83
C LEU A 242 26.82 -20.38 -5.72
N THR A 243 26.83 -21.58 -6.30
CA THR A 243 25.73 -22.09 -7.13
C THR A 243 24.52 -22.55 -6.31
N LYS A 244 24.72 -22.81 -5.01
CA LYS A 244 23.69 -23.24 -4.06
C LYS A 244 23.29 -22.11 -3.12
N PRO A 245 22.10 -22.19 -2.51
CA PRO A 245 21.76 -21.35 -1.36
C PRO A 245 22.78 -21.48 -0.23
N PHE A 246 23.09 -20.36 0.42
CA PHE A 246 23.99 -20.29 1.57
C PHE A 246 23.43 -19.35 2.64
N GLU A 247 23.84 -19.59 3.88
CA GLU A 247 23.47 -18.75 5.01
C GLU A 247 24.21 -17.41 4.95
N VAL A 248 23.50 -16.35 5.32
CA VAL A 248 23.98 -14.98 5.36
C VAL A 248 23.61 -14.42 6.72
N SER A 249 24.62 -13.99 7.48
CA SER A 249 24.40 -13.30 8.75
C SER A 249 24.15 -11.82 8.48
N CYS A 250 23.06 -11.31 9.03
CA CYS A 250 22.71 -9.90 9.04
C CYS A 250 22.72 -9.40 10.49
N PHE A 251 23.73 -8.63 10.84
CA PHE A 251 23.84 -8.00 12.15
C PHE A 251 23.30 -6.56 12.10
N LEU A 252 22.33 -6.27 12.97
CA LEU A 252 21.69 -4.96 13.10
C LEU A 252 22.23 -4.24 14.35
N PRO A 253 23.20 -3.31 14.21
CA PRO A 253 23.93 -2.78 15.36
C PRO A 253 23.05 -1.97 16.32
N SER A 254 22.01 -1.29 15.82
CA SER A 254 21.12 -0.46 16.63
C SER A 254 20.25 -1.24 17.61
N LYS A 255 20.00 -2.53 17.33
CA LYS A 255 19.26 -3.43 18.21
C LYS A 255 20.17 -4.46 18.88
N ASN A 256 21.45 -4.52 18.48
CA ASN A 256 22.40 -5.55 18.91
C ASN A 256 21.87 -6.97 18.68
N GLU A 257 21.27 -7.18 17.51
CA GLU A 257 20.65 -8.45 17.11
C GLU A 257 21.27 -8.97 15.82
N GLU A 258 21.38 -10.29 15.72
CA GLU A 258 21.87 -11.01 14.54
C GLU A 258 20.75 -11.89 14.00
N TYR A 259 20.64 -11.95 12.67
CA TYR A 259 19.66 -12.78 11.97
C TYR A 259 20.36 -13.58 10.89
N ILE A 260 20.07 -14.87 10.83
CA ILE A 260 20.65 -15.75 9.82
C ILE A 260 19.57 -16.00 8.76
N ILE A 261 19.88 -15.63 7.51
CA ILE A 261 18.95 -15.79 6.39
C ILE A 261 19.57 -16.60 5.26
N THR A 262 18.79 -17.51 4.69
CA THR A 262 19.24 -18.32 3.55
C THR A 262 19.08 -17.53 2.25
N CYS A 263 20.18 -17.32 1.55
CA CYS A 263 20.24 -16.53 0.32
C CYS A 263 20.88 -17.28 -0.83
N ARG A 264 20.57 -16.87 -2.05
CA ARG A 264 21.27 -17.28 -3.28
C ARG A 264 21.85 -16.07 -4.00
N LEU A 265 23.08 -16.21 -4.51
CA LEU A 265 23.68 -15.17 -5.34
C LEU A 265 22.92 -15.04 -6.67
N VAL A 266 22.48 -13.81 -6.98
CA VAL A 266 21.82 -13.48 -8.25
C VAL A 266 22.79 -12.78 -9.20
N ASN A 267 23.60 -11.88 -8.66
CA ASN A 267 24.56 -11.11 -9.46
C ASN A 267 25.68 -10.59 -8.56
N LYS A 268 26.90 -10.49 -9.11
CA LYS A 268 28.07 -9.84 -8.52
C LYS A 268 28.62 -8.85 -9.54
N SER A 269 28.71 -7.58 -9.15
CA SER A 269 29.27 -6.51 -9.98
C SER A 269 30.22 -5.67 -9.14
N GLY A 270 31.53 -5.92 -9.31
CA GLY A 270 32.58 -5.35 -8.45
C GLY A 270 32.33 -5.68 -6.98
N ASN A 271 32.27 -4.65 -6.13
CA ASN A 271 32.02 -4.78 -4.70
C ASN A 271 30.52 -4.79 -4.34
N GLN A 272 29.61 -4.92 -5.30
CA GLN A 272 28.18 -5.05 -5.03
C GLN A 272 27.70 -6.45 -5.37
N ILE A 273 27.00 -7.08 -4.42
CA ILE A 273 26.37 -8.37 -4.60
C ILE A 273 24.87 -8.25 -4.42
N HIS A 274 24.13 -8.97 -5.25
CA HIS A 274 22.68 -9.09 -5.19
C HIS A 274 22.35 -10.50 -4.75
N LEU A 275 21.64 -10.62 -3.64
CA LEU A 275 21.25 -11.88 -3.06
C LEU A 275 19.74 -11.98 -3.09
N LYS A 276 19.21 -13.12 -3.51
CA LYS A 276 17.80 -13.47 -3.38
C LYS A 276 17.62 -14.19 -2.07
N ILE A 277 16.66 -13.78 -1.25
CA ILE A 277 16.26 -14.53 -0.06
C ILE A 277 15.47 -15.75 -0.54
N GLU A 278 15.91 -16.94 -0.17
CA GLU A 278 15.29 -18.18 -0.62
C GLU A 278 14.01 -18.48 0.16
N HIS A 279 14.03 -18.25 1.47
CA HIS A 279 12.92 -18.49 2.39
C HIS A 279 12.74 -17.34 3.37
N TRP A 280 11.48 -17.02 3.66
CA TRP A 280 11.10 -16.01 4.65
C TRP A 280 10.80 -16.66 5.98
N ASP A 281 11.82 -17.28 6.56
CA ASP A 281 11.74 -17.95 7.86
C ASP A 281 11.71 -16.92 9.00
N ALA A 282 11.56 -17.38 10.24
CA ALA A 282 11.40 -16.51 11.41
C ALA A 282 12.47 -15.40 11.49
N ASP A 283 13.73 -15.72 11.19
CA ASP A 283 14.84 -14.75 11.20
C ASP A 283 14.73 -13.70 10.10
N ALA A 284 14.36 -14.11 8.89
CA ALA A 284 14.17 -13.19 7.77
C ALA A 284 12.99 -12.23 8.04
N LEU A 285 11.89 -12.75 8.58
CA LEU A 285 10.72 -11.95 8.95
C LEU A 285 11.04 -10.97 10.08
N ARG A 286 11.76 -11.41 11.12
CA ARG A 286 12.21 -10.52 12.21
C ARG A 286 13.15 -9.42 11.72
N LEU A 287 14.13 -9.78 10.89
CA LEU A 287 15.06 -8.82 10.30
C LEU A 287 14.31 -7.73 9.53
N ILE A 288 13.41 -8.10 8.61
CA ILE A 288 12.69 -7.08 7.82
C ILE A 288 11.71 -6.27 8.67
N SER A 289 11.08 -6.86 9.69
CA SER A 289 10.21 -6.14 10.63
C SER A 289 11.00 -5.04 11.34
N HIS A 290 12.12 -5.39 11.97
CA HIS A 290 12.93 -4.42 12.72
C HIS A 290 13.57 -3.35 11.83
N ILE A 291 13.91 -3.69 10.59
CA ILE A 291 14.34 -2.70 9.59
C ILE A 291 13.21 -1.70 9.30
N LEU A 292 11.99 -2.19 9.10
CA LEU A 292 10.84 -1.32 8.82
C LEU A 292 10.53 -0.41 10.02
N ASP A 293 10.61 -0.93 11.24
CA ASP A 293 10.47 -0.13 12.47
C ASP A 293 11.49 1.00 12.52
N LEU A 294 12.77 0.69 12.28
CA LEU A 294 13.85 1.69 12.26
C LEU A 294 13.68 2.74 11.14
N LEU A 295 13.16 2.35 9.98
CA LEU A 295 12.87 3.29 8.90
C LEU A 295 11.70 4.24 9.26
N VAL A 296 10.74 3.77 10.05
CA VAL A 296 9.64 4.59 10.56
C VAL A 296 10.11 5.52 11.67
N GLU A 297 10.94 5.03 12.60
CA GLU A 297 11.54 5.82 13.67
C GLU A 297 12.40 6.98 13.13
N ASN A 298 13.26 6.70 12.14
CA ASN A 298 14.13 7.72 11.54
C ASN A 298 13.38 8.79 10.73
N LYS A 299 12.11 8.58 10.37
CA LYS A 299 11.27 9.60 9.69
C LYS A 299 10.57 10.55 10.65
N LYS A 300 10.66 10.33 11.97
CA LYS A 300 10.05 11.19 13.00
C LYS A 300 11.01 12.28 13.51
N VAL A 301 12.24 12.36 12.98
CA VAL A 301 13.23 13.40 13.25
C VAL A 301 13.22 14.43 12.12
#